data_AF-A0A925K0Z4-F1
#
_entry.id   AF-A0A925K0Z4-F1
#
_cell.length_a   1.000
_cell.length_b   1.000
_cell.length_c   1.000
_cell.angle_alpha   90.00
_cell.angle_beta   90.00
_cell.angle_gamma   90.00
#
_symmetry.space_group_name_H-M   'P 1'
#
loop_
_entity.id
_entity.type
_entity.pdbx_description
1 polymer ?
#
loop_
_entity_poly.entity_id
_entity_poly.type
_entity_poly.pdbx_seq_one_letter_code
_entity_poly.pdbx_strand_id
1 'polypeptide(L)'
;MNDSPQNQRGVLSTVARLLTFRLTGEEFGRLDYRHLLFGLLCTWLVGVGRWWDDPRAGMLQHAGVGSVVYVFILAALLWLVVLPLKPRRWSYRHVLTFVALTSPPAIIYAIPVEMLYNMETASGINAWFLFVVATWRVSLLVFYLRRHARLGPFTTAVAVLLPIIAIVFTLTALNLEKAAFETMGGMRGERTANDASYAILTVLSLLSILLIVPIVLAYSILILRARSRVDELEDV
;
A
#
# COMPACT_ATOMS: atom_id res chain seq x y z
N MET A 1 6.40 -16.92 38.53
CA MET A 1 6.44 -15.90 37.45
C MET A 1 6.35 -16.68 36.15
N ASN A 2 5.12 -16.86 35.65
CA ASN A 2 4.80 -17.83 34.59
C ASN A 2 5.23 -17.30 33.22
N ASP A 3 6.35 -17.79 32.71
CA ASP A 3 6.65 -17.75 31.29
C ASP A 3 5.72 -18.73 30.57
N SER A 4 4.64 -18.20 29.99
CA SER A 4 3.76 -18.98 29.12
C SER A 4 4.49 -19.38 27.84
N PRO A 5 4.46 -20.67 27.42
CA PRO A 5 5.24 -21.22 26.31
C PRO A 5 4.74 -20.81 24.90
N GLN A 6 4.04 -19.69 24.77
CA GLN A 6 3.57 -19.15 23.48
C GLN A 6 4.40 -17.95 22.98
N ASN A 7 5.46 -17.57 23.70
CA ASN A 7 6.16 -16.28 23.56
C ASN A 7 7.29 -16.21 22.51
N GLN A 8 7.43 -17.16 21.57
CA GLN A 8 8.48 -17.06 20.53
C GLN A 8 8.02 -17.60 19.17
N ARG A 9 6.96 -17.04 18.60
CA ARG A 9 6.82 -17.13 17.13
C ARG A 9 7.81 -16.14 16.52
N GLY A 10 8.80 -16.67 15.79
CA GLY A 10 9.82 -15.85 15.14
C GLY A 10 9.20 -14.83 14.18
N VAL A 11 9.85 -13.67 14.04
CA VAL A 11 9.40 -12.57 13.18
C VAL A 11 9.06 -13.04 11.76
N LEU A 12 9.89 -13.94 11.19
CA LEU A 12 9.66 -14.51 9.86
C LEU A 12 8.37 -15.35 9.77
N SER A 13 8.03 -16.11 10.80
CA SER A 13 6.78 -16.91 10.83
C SER A 13 5.56 -15.99 10.83
N THR A 14 5.61 -14.91 11.61
CA THR A 14 4.57 -13.87 11.63
C THR A 14 4.44 -13.20 10.28
N VAL A 15 5.56 -12.81 9.65
CA VAL A 15 5.58 -12.21 8.30
C VAL A 15 4.97 -13.17 7.27
N ALA A 16 5.41 -14.42 7.22
CA ALA A 16 4.90 -15.40 6.27
C ALA A 16 3.39 -15.63 6.42
N ARG A 17 2.89 -15.65 7.66
CA ARG A 17 1.45 -15.77 7.92
C ARG A 17 0.67 -14.50 7.61
N LEU A 18 1.25 -13.33 7.81
CA LEU A 18 0.68 -12.08 7.34
C LEU A 18 0.54 -12.09 5.82
N LEU A 19 1.64 -12.37 5.11
CA LEU A 19 1.68 -12.40 3.65
C LEU A 19 0.73 -13.44 3.07
N THR A 20 0.49 -14.57 3.76
CA THR A 20 -0.45 -15.62 3.34
C THR A 20 -1.87 -15.46 3.90
N PHE A 21 -2.24 -14.30 4.45
CA PHE A 21 -3.58 -13.99 4.98
C PHE A 21 -4.03 -14.87 6.16
N ARG A 22 -3.09 -15.46 6.91
CA ARG A 22 -3.34 -16.39 8.03
C ARG A 22 -3.12 -15.78 9.41
N LEU A 23 -2.82 -14.49 9.52
CA LEU A 23 -2.55 -13.84 10.80
C LEU A 23 -3.84 -13.56 11.58
N THR A 24 -3.87 -13.87 12.88
CA THR A 24 -5.07 -13.64 13.70
C THR A 24 -5.11 -12.22 14.27
N GLY A 25 -6.31 -11.77 14.70
CA GLY A 25 -6.49 -10.44 15.29
C GLY A 25 -5.69 -10.22 16.58
N GLU A 26 -5.46 -11.28 17.36
CA GLU A 26 -4.62 -11.25 18.57
C GLU A 26 -3.14 -11.11 18.22
N GLU A 27 -2.68 -11.79 17.17
CA GLU A 27 -1.31 -11.70 16.68
C GLU A 27 -0.99 -10.32 16.13
N PHE A 28 -1.95 -9.65 15.49
CA PHE A 28 -1.79 -8.24 15.11
C PHE A 28 -1.53 -7.33 16.32
N GLY A 29 -2.18 -7.60 17.46
CA GLY A 29 -1.95 -6.83 18.70
C GLY A 29 -0.60 -7.10 19.37
N ARG A 30 0.11 -8.15 18.95
CA ARG A 30 1.46 -8.50 19.45
C ARG A 30 2.58 -8.00 18.52
N LEU A 31 2.26 -7.18 17.52
CA LEU A 31 3.25 -6.59 16.63
C LEU A 31 4.12 -5.59 17.39
N ASP A 32 5.30 -6.07 17.80
CA ASP A 32 6.28 -5.27 18.52
C ASP A 32 7.35 -4.64 17.61
N TYR A 33 8.25 -3.82 18.19
CA TYR A 33 9.28 -3.05 17.50
C TYR A 33 10.22 -3.93 16.65
N ARG A 34 10.43 -5.19 17.05
CA ARG A 34 11.21 -6.17 16.27
C ARG A 34 10.62 -6.40 14.87
N HIS A 35 9.29 -6.44 14.77
CA HIS A 35 8.61 -6.60 13.48
C HIS A 35 8.71 -5.34 12.63
N LEU A 36 8.60 -4.16 13.27
CA LEU A 36 8.78 -2.88 12.60
C LEU A 36 10.20 -2.76 12.03
N LEU A 37 11.22 -3.04 12.84
CA LEU A 37 12.62 -3.01 12.41
C LEU A 37 12.86 -3.96 11.23
N PHE A 38 12.35 -5.19 11.31
CA PHE A 38 12.45 -6.13 10.20
C PHE A 38 11.76 -5.61 8.93
N GLY A 39 10.55 -5.08 9.04
CA GLY A 39 9.82 -4.49 7.92
C GLY A 39 10.59 -3.33 7.29
N LEU A 40 11.14 -2.42 8.10
CA LEU A 40 11.93 -1.27 7.65
C LEU A 40 13.24 -1.70 6.99
N LEU A 41 13.93 -2.73 7.52
CA LEU A 41 15.11 -3.31 6.87
C LEU A 41 14.76 -3.87 5.50
N CYS A 42 13.65 -4.61 5.37
CA CYS A 42 13.17 -5.07 4.07
C CYS A 42 12.81 -3.90 3.14
N THR A 43 12.13 -2.86 3.63
CA THR A 43 11.83 -1.65 2.85
C THR A 43 13.10 -0.99 2.34
N TRP A 44 14.11 -0.87 3.19
CA TRP A 44 15.38 -0.27 2.86
C TRP A 44 16.13 -1.09 1.82
N LEU A 45 16.24 -2.42 1.99
CA LEU A 45 16.87 -3.32 1.02
C LEU A 45 16.19 -3.28 -0.34
N VAL A 46 14.85 -3.31 -0.38
CA VAL A 46 14.10 -3.16 -1.63
C VAL A 46 14.31 -1.78 -2.25
N GLY A 47 14.42 -0.73 -1.43
CA GLY A 47 14.72 0.62 -1.88
C GLY A 47 16.09 0.73 -2.53
N VAL A 48 17.12 0.14 -1.94
CA VAL A 48 18.47 0.08 -2.51
C VAL A 48 18.45 -0.73 -3.80
N GLY A 49 17.81 -1.90 -3.81
CA GLY A 49 17.75 -2.79 -4.98
C GLY A 49 17.10 -2.15 -6.20
N ARG A 50 16.09 -1.28 -6.01
CA ARG A 50 15.40 -0.58 -7.11
C ARG A 50 16.27 0.42 -7.88
N TRP A 51 17.29 0.99 -7.24
CA TRP A 51 18.11 2.06 -7.83
C TRP A 51 19.56 1.64 -7.99
N TRP A 52 19.88 0.36 -7.77
CA TRP A 52 21.27 -0.10 -7.75
C TRP A 52 21.94 -0.01 -9.12
N ASP A 53 21.14 -0.08 -10.19
CA ASP A 53 21.55 -0.11 -11.59
C ASP A 53 21.32 1.22 -12.32
N ASP A 54 20.76 2.25 -11.66
CA ASP A 54 20.42 3.53 -12.29
C ASP A 54 21.49 4.61 -12.05
N PRO A 55 22.34 4.93 -13.03
CA PRO A 55 23.41 5.93 -12.88
C PRO A 55 22.91 7.36 -12.70
N ARG A 56 21.60 7.64 -12.86
CA ARG A 56 21.02 8.99 -12.70
C ARG A 56 20.36 9.21 -11.34
N ALA A 57 20.26 8.19 -10.49
CA ALA A 57 19.60 8.33 -9.20
C ALA A 57 20.44 9.14 -8.21
N GLY A 58 19.80 10.02 -7.45
CA GLY A 58 20.50 10.82 -6.43
C GLY A 58 21.09 9.96 -5.31
N MET A 59 22.07 10.47 -4.56
CA MET A 59 22.69 9.73 -3.45
C MET A 59 21.68 9.22 -2.41
N LEU A 60 20.62 9.99 -2.12
CA LEU A 60 19.54 9.60 -1.20
C LEU A 60 18.64 8.48 -1.74
N GLN A 61 18.53 8.34 -3.07
CA GLN A 61 17.76 7.28 -3.72
C GLN A 61 18.56 5.98 -3.74
N HIS A 62 19.85 6.05 -4.07
CA HIS A 62 20.78 4.91 -3.95
C HIS A 62 20.90 4.41 -2.51
N ALA A 63 20.87 5.30 -1.52
CA ALA A 63 20.87 4.94 -0.11
C ALA A 63 19.55 4.30 0.37
N GLY A 64 18.51 4.19 -0.48
CA GLY A 64 17.22 3.59 -0.12
C GLY A 64 16.37 4.41 0.86
N VAL A 65 16.82 5.61 1.25
CA VAL A 65 16.15 6.47 2.24
C VAL A 65 14.77 6.90 1.76
N GLY A 66 14.60 7.13 0.46
CA GLY A 66 13.32 7.48 -0.14
C GLY A 66 12.21 6.45 0.13
N SER A 67 12.54 5.16 0.07
CA SER A 67 11.57 4.07 0.34
C SER A 67 11.16 4.02 1.81
N VAL A 68 12.09 4.30 2.72
CA VAL A 68 11.80 4.38 4.15
C VAL A 68 10.84 5.54 4.42
N VAL A 69 11.19 6.75 3.96
CA VAL A 69 10.33 7.95 4.09
C VAL A 69 8.95 7.71 3.50
N TYR A 70 8.88 7.09 2.31
CA TYR A 70 7.63 6.72 1.67
C TYR A 70 6.73 5.85 2.57
N VAL A 71 7.28 4.84 3.24
CA VAL A 71 6.50 3.99 4.17
C VAL A 71 5.92 4.79 5.33
N PHE A 72 6.67 5.74 5.89
CA PHE A 72 6.17 6.63 6.95
C PHE A 72 5.01 7.51 6.48
N ILE A 73 5.16 8.14 5.31
CA ILE A 73 4.13 9.00 4.70
C ILE A 73 2.89 8.17 4.37
N LEU A 74 3.04 7.02 3.72
CA LEU A 74 1.94 6.14 3.35
C LEU A 74 1.19 5.64 4.60
N ALA A 75 1.91 5.23 5.64
CA ALA A 75 1.30 4.82 6.89
C ALA A 75 0.53 5.98 7.56
N ALA A 76 1.03 7.21 7.47
CA ALA A 76 0.37 8.39 8.03
C ALA A 76 -0.91 8.73 7.26
N LEU A 77 -0.84 8.68 5.93
CA LEU A 77 -2.00 8.89 5.06
C LEU A 77 -3.09 7.84 5.32
N LEU A 78 -2.73 6.55 5.36
CA LEU A 78 -3.68 5.48 5.70
C LEU A 78 -4.24 5.64 7.12
N TRP A 79 -3.40 6.00 8.08
CA TRP A 79 -3.84 6.22 9.46
C TRP A 79 -4.86 7.34 9.53
N LEU A 80 -4.61 8.49 8.89
CA LEU A 80 -5.48 9.66 8.87
C LEU A 80 -6.80 9.38 8.16
N VAL A 81 -6.77 8.72 7.00
CA VAL A 81 -7.97 8.37 6.23
C VAL A 81 -8.86 7.39 6.98
N VAL A 82 -8.30 6.44 7.74
CA VAL A 82 -9.13 5.46 8.45
C VAL A 82 -9.55 5.97 9.83
N LEU A 83 -8.77 6.88 10.45
CA LEU A 83 -9.03 7.43 11.79
C LEU A 83 -10.48 7.91 12.02
N PRO A 84 -11.10 8.73 11.13
CA PRO A 84 -12.45 9.26 11.38
C PRO A 84 -13.54 8.19 11.27
N LEU A 85 -13.23 7.01 10.74
CA LEU A 85 -14.14 5.85 10.72
C LEU A 85 -14.17 5.09 12.06
N LYS A 86 -13.47 5.60 13.09
CA LYS A 86 -13.36 5.04 14.45
C LYS A 86 -13.05 3.52 14.47
N PRO A 87 -11.98 3.07 13.79
CA PRO A 87 -11.52 1.68 13.85
C PRO A 87 -11.19 1.24 15.28
N ARG A 88 -11.45 -0.04 15.60
CA ARG A 88 -11.13 -0.59 16.92
C ARG A 88 -9.62 -0.83 17.06
N ARG A 89 -9.02 -0.44 18.19
CA ARG A 89 -7.58 -0.63 18.50
C ARG A 89 -6.63 -0.02 17.46
N TRP A 90 -6.96 1.19 16.99
CA TRP A 90 -6.17 1.86 15.96
C TRP A 90 -5.04 2.68 16.54
N SER A 91 -3.82 2.45 16.07
CA SER A 91 -2.65 3.25 16.45
C SER A 91 -1.70 3.37 15.26
N TYR A 92 -1.04 4.52 15.15
CA TYR A 92 -0.10 4.80 14.07
C TYR A 92 1.01 3.74 13.99
N ARG A 93 1.54 3.32 15.15
CA ARG A 93 2.58 2.28 15.24
C ARG A 93 2.16 0.96 14.59
N HIS A 94 0.92 0.50 14.81
CA HIS A 94 0.44 -0.75 14.22
C HIS A 94 0.27 -0.62 12.70
N VAL A 95 -0.26 0.52 12.24
CA VAL A 95 -0.38 0.81 10.80
C VAL A 95 1.00 0.86 10.14
N LEU A 96 1.95 1.59 10.73
CA LEU A 96 3.32 1.67 10.23
C LEU A 96 3.99 0.31 10.17
N THR A 97 3.85 -0.50 11.23
CA THR A 97 4.41 -1.85 11.28
C THR A 97 3.78 -2.73 10.21
N PHE A 98 2.46 -2.67 10.04
CA PHE A 98 1.77 -3.40 8.98
C PHE A 98 2.28 -3.00 7.59
N VAL A 99 2.31 -1.71 7.27
CA VAL A 99 2.78 -1.21 5.97
C VAL A 99 4.23 -1.65 5.73
N ALA A 100 5.12 -1.51 6.71
CA ALA A 100 6.50 -1.95 6.61
C ALA A 100 6.62 -3.46 6.35
N LEU A 101 5.82 -4.29 7.02
CA LEU A 101 5.83 -5.75 6.83
C LEU A 101 5.27 -6.21 5.47
N THR A 102 4.57 -5.33 4.73
CA THR A 102 4.16 -5.60 3.33
C THR A 102 5.24 -5.25 2.29
N SER A 103 6.45 -4.89 2.73
CA SER A 103 7.60 -4.59 1.86
C SER A 103 8.27 -5.79 1.18
N PRO A 104 8.35 -6.99 1.78
CA PRO A 104 9.07 -8.11 1.16
C PRO A 104 8.59 -8.48 -0.25
N PRO A 105 7.28 -8.53 -0.57
CA PRO A 105 6.81 -8.79 -1.94
C PRO A 105 7.30 -7.78 -2.98
N ALA A 106 7.66 -6.55 -2.56
CA ALA A 106 8.15 -5.52 -3.47
C ALA A 106 9.56 -5.80 -4.00
N ILE A 107 10.27 -6.82 -3.49
CA ILE A 107 11.55 -7.26 -4.04
C ILE A 107 11.44 -7.72 -5.51
N ILE A 108 10.25 -8.16 -5.93
CA ILE A 108 9.98 -8.56 -7.31
C ILE A 108 10.23 -7.39 -8.29
N TYR A 109 10.07 -6.15 -7.83
CA TYR A 109 10.36 -4.94 -8.62
C TYR A 109 11.84 -4.61 -8.75
N ALA A 110 12.70 -5.19 -7.92
CA ALA A 110 14.13 -4.97 -8.00
C ALA A 110 14.81 -5.92 -9.00
N ILE A 111 14.03 -6.77 -9.70
CA ILE A 111 14.55 -7.69 -10.71
C ILE A 111 14.64 -6.93 -12.04
N PRO A 112 15.84 -6.69 -12.59
CA PRO A 112 16.03 -5.91 -13.82
C PRO A 112 15.70 -6.76 -15.06
N VAL A 113 14.41 -6.91 -15.35
CA VAL A 113 13.92 -7.70 -16.50
C VAL A 113 14.31 -7.09 -17.84
N GLU A 114 14.63 -5.80 -17.85
CA GLU A 114 15.11 -5.04 -19.01
C GLU A 114 16.48 -5.53 -19.52
N MET A 115 17.27 -6.20 -18.67
CA MET A 115 18.55 -6.78 -19.07
C MET A 115 18.42 -8.12 -19.80
N LEU A 116 17.28 -8.79 -19.65
CA LEU A 116 17.06 -10.17 -20.14
C LEU A 116 16.15 -10.23 -21.38
N TYR A 117 15.29 -9.24 -21.57
CA TYR A 117 14.26 -9.23 -22.60
C TYR A 117 14.29 -7.94 -23.42
N ASN A 118 13.65 -7.97 -24.60
CA ASN A 118 13.42 -6.75 -25.38
C ASN A 118 12.48 -5.79 -24.62
N MET A 119 12.52 -4.50 -24.98
CA MET A 119 11.81 -3.43 -24.24
C MET A 119 10.30 -3.68 -24.14
N GLU A 120 9.67 -4.19 -25.20
CA GLU A 120 8.23 -4.49 -25.22
C GLU A 120 7.87 -5.61 -24.23
N THR A 121 8.61 -6.71 -24.23
CA THR A 121 8.37 -7.84 -23.31
C THR A 121 8.73 -7.46 -21.87
N ALA A 122 9.82 -6.72 -21.66
CA ALA A 122 10.23 -6.25 -20.35
C ALA A 122 9.18 -5.33 -19.71
N SER A 123 8.63 -4.38 -20.46
CA SER A 123 7.53 -3.51 -20.01
C SER A 123 6.29 -4.31 -19.62
N GLY A 124 5.92 -5.31 -20.43
CA GLY A 124 4.80 -6.21 -20.12
C GLY A 124 5.00 -7.00 -18.83
N ILE A 125 6.19 -7.54 -18.59
CA ILE A 125 6.54 -8.27 -17.36
C ILE A 125 6.52 -7.33 -16.14
N ASN A 126 7.11 -6.14 -16.26
CA ASN A 126 7.10 -5.13 -15.21
C ASN A 126 5.68 -4.71 -14.82
N ALA A 127 4.81 -4.49 -15.81
CA ALA A 127 3.41 -4.19 -15.57
C ALA A 127 2.69 -5.32 -14.82
N TRP A 128 2.96 -6.58 -15.17
CA TRP A 128 2.41 -7.74 -14.46
C TRP A 128 2.92 -7.86 -13.02
N PHE A 129 4.21 -7.65 -12.78
CA PHE A 129 4.75 -7.59 -11.42
C PHE A 129 4.07 -6.50 -10.61
N LEU A 130 3.89 -5.30 -11.19
CA LEU A 130 3.20 -4.17 -10.56
C LEU A 130 1.77 -4.54 -10.20
N PHE A 131 1.05 -5.13 -11.14
CA PHE A 131 -0.32 -5.55 -10.94
C PHE A 131 -0.46 -6.60 -9.83
N VAL A 132 0.37 -7.65 -9.83
CA VAL A 132 0.32 -8.73 -8.84
C VAL A 132 0.63 -8.19 -7.44
N VAL A 133 1.73 -7.45 -7.28
CA VAL A 133 2.15 -6.94 -5.97
C VAL A 133 1.22 -5.84 -5.47
N ALA A 134 0.70 -4.96 -6.35
CA ALA A 134 -0.29 -3.96 -5.97
C ALA A 134 -1.59 -4.62 -5.48
N THR A 135 -2.12 -5.58 -6.26
CA THR A 135 -3.30 -6.36 -5.86
C THR A 135 -3.07 -7.06 -4.53
N TRP A 136 -1.93 -7.72 -4.35
CA TRP A 136 -1.57 -8.39 -3.10
C TRP A 136 -1.57 -7.45 -1.91
N ARG A 137 -0.98 -6.26 -2.05
CA ARG A 137 -0.94 -5.24 -0.99
C ARG A 137 -2.32 -4.69 -0.65
N VAL A 138 -3.15 -4.42 -1.66
CA VAL A 138 -4.53 -3.96 -1.45
C VAL A 138 -5.34 -5.04 -0.73
N SER A 139 -5.20 -6.30 -1.14
CA SER A 139 -5.84 -7.42 -0.43
C SER A 139 -5.36 -7.53 1.02
N LEU A 140 -4.06 -7.36 1.29
CA LEU A 140 -3.53 -7.37 2.66
C LEU A 140 -4.09 -6.22 3.49
N LEU A 141 -4.27 -5.04 2.89
CA LEU A 141 -4.89 -3.89 3.57
C LEU A 141 -6.35 -4.19 3.92
N VAL A 142 -7.13 -4.73 2.99
CA VAL A 142 -8.51 -5.18 3.25
C VAL A 142 -8.53 -6.21 4.38
N PHE A 143 -7.63 -7.20 4.34
CA PHE A 143 -7.49 -8.21 5.37
C PHE A 143 -7.18 -7.60 6.75
N TYR A 144 -6.22 -6.67 6.81
CA TYR A 144 -5.85 -5.96 8.02
C TYR A 144 -7.01 -5.13 8.58
N LEU A 145 -7.70 -4.36 7.75
CA LEU A 145 -8.84 -3.53 8.18
C LEU A 145 -10.02 -4.37 8.68
N ARG A 146 -10.33 -5.49 8.02
CA ARG A 146 -11.41 -6.40 8.46
C ARG A 146 -11.04 -7.16 9.73
N ARG A 147 -9.80 -7.65 9.83
CA ARG A 147 -9.39 -8.54 10.92
C ARG A 147 -8.95 -7.79 12.18
N HIS A 148 -8.17 -6.73 12.02
CA HIS A 148 -7.62 -5.95 13.13
C HIS A 148 -8.53 -4.78 13.51
N ALA A 149 -8.86 -3.91 12.55
CA ALA A 149 -9.69 -2.73 12.81
C ALA A 149 -11.20 -3.06 12.96
N ARG A 150 -11.62 -4.29 12.61
CA ARG A 150 -13.00 -4.80 12.68
C ARG A 150 -14.01 -3.92 11.95
N LEU A 151 -13.60 -3.30 10.84
CA LEU A 151 -14.49 -2.49 10.03
C LEU A 151 -15.49 -3.39 9.26
N GLY A 152 -16.70 -2.87 9.04
CA GLY A 152 -17.69 -3.51 8.18
C GLY A 152 -17.16 -3.66 6.73
N PRO A 153 -17.69 -4.61 5.95
CA PRO A 153 -17.21 -4.85 4.58
C PRO A 153 -17.36 -3.60 3.69
N PHE A 154 -18.50 -2.90 3.79
CA PHE A 154 -18.73 -1.66 3.04
C PHE A 154 -17.79 -0.53 3.48
N THR A 155 -17.64 -0.31 4.79
CA THR A 155 -16.70 0.68 5.34
C THR A 155 -15.27 0.40 4.91
N THR A 156 -14.88 -0.89 4.87
CA THR A 156 -13.54 -1.30 4.39
C THR A 156 -13.37 -0.98 2.92
N ALA A 157 -14.36 -1.30 2.08
CA ALA A 157 -14.30 -1.00 0.65
C ALA A 157 -14.11 0.49 0.40
N VAL A 158 -14.90 1.35 1.06
CA VAL A 158 -14.78 2.82 0.95
C VAL A 158 -13.41 3.29 1.46
N ALA A 159 -12.93 2.80 2.61
CA ALA A 159 -11.66 3.18 3.19
C ALA A 159 -10.45 2.81 2.32
N VAL A 160 -10.53 1.72 1.55
CA VAL A 160 -9.47 1.26 0.64
C VAL A 160 -9.55 1.97 -0.71
N LEU A 161 -10.76 2.16 -1.25
CA LEU A 161 -10.95 2.78 -2.56
C LEU A 161 -10.66 4.28 -2.54
N LEU A 162 -11.01 4.99 -1.46
CA LEU A 162 -10.81 6.44 -1.36
C LEU A 162 -9.36 6.88 -1.63
N PRO A 163 -8.32 6.35 -0.95
CA PRO A 163 -6.94 6.77 -1.21
C PRO A 163 -6.47 6.38 -2.62
N ILE A 164 -6.89 5.22 -3.14
CA ILE A 164 -6.52 4.78 -4.50
C ILE A 164 -7.08 5.76 -5.54
N ILE A 165 -8.37 6.08 -5.45
CA ILE A 165 -9.04 6.97 -6.41
C ILE A 165 -8.55 8.39 -6.26
N ALA A 166 -8.28 8.85 -5.02
CA ALA A 166 -7.69 10.17 -4.79
C ALA A 166 -6.31 10.30 -5.44
N ILE A 167 -5.46 9.27 -5.35
CA ILE A 167 -4.14 9.26 -6.02
C ILE A 167 -4.31 9.35 -7.53
N VAL A 168 -5.13 8.47 -8.13
CA VAL A 168 -5.33 8.48 -9.59
C VAL A 168 -5.92 9.81 -10.05
N PHE A 169 -6.98 10.28 -9.40
CA PHE A 169 -7.61 11.56 -9.72
C PHE A 169 -6.60 12.73 -9.64
N THR A 170 -5.75 12.75 -8.62
CA THR A 170 -4.71 13.79 -8.48
C THR A 170 -3.68 13.71 -9.61
N LEU A 171 -3.23 12.51 -9.97
CA LEU A 171 -2.30 12.32 -11.08
C LEU A 171 -2.90 12.76 -12.42
N THR A 172 -4.18 12.46 -12.65
CA THR A 172 -4.91 12.92 -13.84
C THR A 172 -5.10 14.43 -13.85
N ALA A 173 -5.53 15.02 -12.73
CA ALA A 173 -5.78 16.46 -12.62
C ALA A 173 -4.49 17.29 -12.81
N LEU A 174 -3.35 16.77 -12.36
CA LEU A 174 -2.04 17.38 -12.55
C LEU A 174 -1.39 17.01 -13.90
N ASN A 175 -2.05 16.18 -14.71
CA ASN A 175 -1.53 15.64 -15.97
C ASN A 175 -0.17 14.91 -15.80
N LEU A 176 0.08 14.36 -14.61
CA LEU A 176 1.29 13.61 -14.22
C LEU A 176 1.15 12.11 -14.45
N GLU A 177 -0.02 11.64 -14.87
CA GLU A 177 -0.31 10.22 -15.11
C GLU A 177 0.66 9.59 -16.14
N LYS A 178 1.01 10.31 -17.21
CA LYS A 178 1.98 9.85 -18.21
C LYS A 178 3.38 9.71 -17.62
N ALA A 179 3.83 10.72 -16.86
CA ALA A 179 5.14 10.72 -16.21
C ALA A 179 5.26 9.58 -15.17
N ALA A 180 4.20 9.30 -14.42
CA ALA A 180 4.15 8.19 -13.48
C ALA A 180 4.26 6.83 -14.20
N PHE A 181 3.55 6.64 -15.33
CA PHE A 181 3.61 5.40 -16.10
C PHE A 181 4.93 5.20 -16.83
N GLU A 182 5.52 6.25 -17.41
CA GLU A 182 6.86 6.17 -18.01
C GLU A 182 7.92 5.79 -16.97
N THR A 183 7.80 6.34 -15.76
CA THR A 183 8.70 6.04 -14.63
C THR A 183 8.47 4.65 -14.04
N MET A 184 7.22 4.15 -14.01
CA MET A 184 6.88 2.85 -13.40
C MET A 184 6.98 1.67 -14.37
N GLY A 185 6.71 1.86 -15.66
CA GLY A 185 6.74 0.81 -16.69
C GLY A 185 8.10 0.62 -17.37
N GLY A 186 9.11 1.41 -17.01
CA GLY A 186 10.43 1.33 -17.64
C GLY A 186 10.47 1.84 -19.08
N MET A 187 9.43 2.56 -19.54
CA MET A 187 9.29 3.06 -20.91
C MET A 187 10.20 4.28 -21.15
N ARG A 188 11.51 4.09 -21.08
CA ARG A 188 12.51 5.11 -21.39
C ARG A 188 12.67 5.22 -22.91
N GLY A 189 11.87 6.08 -23.55
CA GLY A 189 12.32 6.75 -24.77
C GLY A 189 11.65 6.44 -26.11
N GLU A 190 10.62 5.60 -26.21
CA GLU A 190 9.93 5.40 -27.50
C GLU A 190 8.47 5.86 -27.44
N ARG A 191 8.21 6.99 -28.10
CA ARG A 191 6.90 7.65 -28.24
C ARG A 191 5.87 6.86 -29.07
N THR A 192 6.12 5.59 -29.39
CA THR A 192 5.40 4.89 -30.47
C THR A 192 4.88 3.49 -30.12
N ALA A 193 5.06 2.99 -28.91
CA ALA A 193 4.42 1.76 -28.47
C ALA A 193 3.57 2.03 -27.23
N ASN A 194 2.25 2.19 -27.41
CA ASN A 194 1.23 1.37 -26.75
C ASN A 194 -0.12 2.12 -26.61
N ASP A 195 -0.95 2.05 -27.66
CA ASP A 195 -2.35 2.49 -27.58
C ASP A 195 -3.12 1.81 -26.44
N ALA A 196 -2.74 0.59 -26.05
CA ALA A 196 -3.37 -0.13 -24.95
C ALA A 196 -3.05 0.47 -23.57
N SER A 197 -1.83 0.97 -23.34
CA SER A 197 -1.48 1.65 -22.08
C SER A 197 -2.22 2.98 -21.94
N TYR A 198 -2.36 3.73 -23.05
CA TYR A 198 -3.18 4.94 -23.08
C TYR A 198 -4.67 4.65 -22.85
N ALA A 199 -5.18 3.54 -23.40
CA ALA A 199 -6.56 3.11 -23.16
C ALA A 199 -6.80 2.79 -21.68
N ILE A 200 -5.89 2.04 -21.04
CA ILE A 200 -5.98 1.73 -19.60
C ILE A 200 -5.95 3.00 -18.76
N LEU A 201 -5.03 3.91 -19.05
CA LEU A 201 -4.95 5.23 -18.40
C LEU A 201 -6.26 5.98 -18.54
N THR A 202 -6.77 6.10 -19.76
CA THR A 202 -8.03 6.82 -20.04
C THR A 202 -9.20 6.22 -19.28
N VAL A 203 -9.32 4.87 -19.26
CA VAL A 203 -10.37 4.17 -18.52
C VAL A 203 -10.22 4.39 -17.01
N LEU A 204 -9.01 4.29 -16.47
CA LEU A 204 -8.76 4.47 -15.04
C LEU A 204 -9.04 5.91 -14.59
N SER A 205 -8.66 6.89 -15.41
CA SER A 205 -8.92 8.32 -15.19
C SER A 205 -10.43 8.61 -15.25
N LEU A 206 -11.14 8.09 -16.26
CA LEU A 206 -12.59 8.22 -16.38
C LEU A 206 -13.32 7.61 -15.18
N LEU A 207 -12.94 6.38 -14.80
CA LEU A 207 -13.50 5.70 -13.63
C LEU A 207 -13.22 6.48 -12.34
N SER A 208 -12.02 7.05 -12.19
CA SER A 208 -11.66 7.82 -10.99
C SER A 208 -12.46 9.11 -10.88
N ILE A 209 -12.65 9.83 -11.99
CA ILE A 209 -13.50 11.02 -12.04
C ILE A 209 -14.97 10.68 -11.74
N LEU A 210 -15.47 9.57 -12.27
CA LEU A 210 -16.84 9.13 -12.02
C LEU A 210 -17.06 8.69 -10.57
N LEU A 211 -16.09 7.98 -9.99
CA LEU A 211 -16.21 7.34 -8.68
C LEU A 211 -15.81 8.25 -7.50
N ILE A 212 -15.04 9.32 -7.71
CA ILE A 212 -14.57 10.18 -6.61
C ILE A 212 -15.75 10.80 -5.85
N VAL A 213 -16.74 11.34 -6.54
CA VAL A 213 -17.92 11.98 -5.92
C VAL A 213 -18.72 10.98 -5.06
N PRO A 214 -19.20 9.83 -5.59
CA PRO A 214 -19.98 8.89 -4.79
C PRO A 214 -19.16 8.29 -3.63
N ILE A 215 -17.86 8.09 -3.79
CA ILE A 215 -17.01 7.54 -2.72
C ILE A 215 -16.74 8.56 -1.63
N VAL A 216 -16.49 9.83 -1.98
CA VAL A 216 -16.35 10.92 -0.99
C VAL A 216 -17.66 11.12 -0.23
N LEU A 217 -18.81 11.06 -0.91
CA LEU A 217 -20.12 11.11 -0.26
C LEU A 217 -20.32 9.92 0.69
N ALA A 218 -20.06 8.69 0.22
CA ALA A 218 -20.18 7.49 1.05
C ALA A 218 -19.27 7.56 2.28
N TYR A 219 -18.02 7.99 2.11
CA TYR A 219 -17.06 8.20 3.18
C TYR A 219 -17.54 9.25 4.18
N SER A 220 -18.05 10.39 3.71
CA SER A 220 -18.59 11.45 4.57
C SER A 220 -19.78 10.97 5.40
N ILE A 221 -20.72 10.24 4.78
CA ILE A 221 -21.86 9.63 5.48
C ILE A 221 -21.39 8.63 6.55
N LEU A 222 -20.37 7.82 6.24
CA LEU A 222 -19.81 6.86 7.20
C LEU A 222 -19.16 7.56 8.41
N ILE A 223 -18.47 8.68 8.19
CA ILE A 223 -17.92 9.48 9.29
C ILE A 223 -19.05 10.03 10.17
N LEU A 224 -20.09 10.60 9.57
CA LEU A 224 -21.23 11.15 10.32
C LEU A 224 -21.93 10.08 11.16
N ARG A 225 -22.15 8.89 10.59
CA ARG A 225 -22.71 7.73 11.32
C ARG A 225 -21.80 7.21 12.43
N ALA A 226 -20.48 7.27 12.24
CA ALA A 226 -19.52 6.89 13.28
C ALA A 226 -19.43 7.92 14.40
N ARG A 227 -19.74 9.20 14.13
CA ARG A 227 -19.85 10.25 15.15
C ARG A 227 -21.10 10.06 16.00
N SER A 228 -22.28 9.97 15.38
CA SER A 228 -23.56 9.87 16.10
C SER A 228 -23.64 8.68 17.07
N ARG A 229 -23.04 7.53 16.72
CA ARG A 229 -22.99 6.35 17.60
C ARG A 229 -22.20 6.54 18.89
N VAL A 230 -21.30 7.51 18.95
CA VAL A 230 -20.50 7.76 20.16
C VAL A 230 -21.24 8.71 21.08
N ASP A 231 -21.90 9.72 20.53
CA ASP A 231 -22.73 10.65 21.30
C ASP A 231 -23.83 9.86 22.07
N GLU A 232 -24.47 8.88 21.41
CA GLU A 232 -25.44 7.97 22.04
C GLU A 232 -24.88 7.10 23.20
N LEU A 233 -23.56 6.88 23.26
CA LEU A 233 -22.91 6.08 24.31
C LEU A 233 -22.33 6.93 25.45
N GLU A 234 -22.17 8.23 25.24
CA GLU A 234 -21.72 9.18 26.28
C GLU A 234 -22.91 9.73 27.08
N ASP A 235 -24.12 9.66 26.54
CA ASP A 235 -25.38 10.06 27.21
C ASP A 235 -26.01 8.96 28.10
N VAL A 236 -25.34 7.80 28.27
CA VAL A 236 -25.78 6.66 29.11
C VAL A 236 -24.80 6.42 30.25
#